data_AF-A0A8B8MRV8-F1
#
_entry.id   AF-A0A8B8MRV8-F1
#
_cell.length_a   1.000
_cell.length_b   1.000
_cell.length_c   1.000
_cell.angle_alpha   90.00
_cell.angle_beta   90.00
_cell.angle_gamma   90.00
#
_symmetry.space_group_name_H-M   'P 1'
#
loop_
_entity.id
_entity.type
_entity.pdbx_description
1 polymer ?
#
loop_
_entity_poly.entity_id
_entity_poly.type
_entity_poly.pdbx_seq_one_letter_code
_entity_poly.pdbx_strand_id
1 'polypeptide(L)'
;MAEMSSSLLPSMSPCYKRNWLLSWGIGMMLVSALADDVPPVFLFGDSTFDVETNDCIPTRAKANFPYNGIDFPNALATGRFSNGYNNADEIVSSDGIFNLMLQLDITNIEEACSGQGTLNAEEPCFVDDSPNLCPNRGEYLFWDLFHPTQYATHKAAVTLFTGGPTFVVPMNLGQLARASA
;
A
#
# COMPACT_ATOMS: atom_id res chain seq x y z
N MET A 1 11.24 6.23 -25.92
CA MET A 1 11.89 6.39 -24.60
C MET A 1 11.15 7.50 -23.89
N ALA A 2 10.02 7.16 -23.26
CA ALA A 2 9.25 8.11 -22.46
C ALA A 2 9.68 7.87 -21.02
N GLU A 3 10.40 8.83 -20.46
CA GLU A 3 10.67 8.90 -19.02
C GLU A 3 9.33 9.13 -18.33
N MET A 4 8.85 8.13 -17.58
CA MET A 4 7.77 8.33 -16.63
C MET A 4 8.31 9.26 -15.54
N SER A 5 7.74 10.46 -15.51
CA SER A 5 8.01 11.52 -14.54
C SER A 5 8.14 10.96 -13.13
N SER A 6 9.29 11.19 -12.52
CA SER A 6 9.64 10.88 -11.12
C SER A 6 8.82 11.67 -10.09
N SER A 7 7.65 12.19 -10.45
CA SER A 7 6.79 13.05 -9.64
C SER A 7 5.75 12.30 -8.80
N LEU A 8 5.75 10.97 -8.81
CA LEU A 8 4.87 10.13 -7.98
C LEU A 8 5.62 9.25 -6.97
N LEU A 9 6.91 9.49 -6.76
CA LEU A 9 7.62 8.92 -5.61
C LEU A 9 7.37 9.83 -4.40
N PRO A 10 6.64 9.41 -3.35
CA PRO A 10 6.67 10.15 -2.10
C PRO A 10 8.01 9.85 -1.43
N SER A 11 9.05 10.63 -1.80
CA SER A 11 10.24 10.73 -0.98
C SER A 11 9.94 11.74 0.15
N MET A 12 10.12 11.29 1.39
CA MET A 12 10.16 12.07 2.65
C MET A 12 8.84 12.19 3.44
N SER A 13 8.89 11.67 4.67
CA SER A 13 7.83 11.54 5.69
C SER A 13 6.93 12.78 5.90
N PRO A 14 5.58 12.67 5.85
CA PRO A 14 4.66 13.79 5.99
C PRO A 14 4.21 14.05 7.44
N CYS A 15 4.80 13.41 8.45
CA CYS A 15 4.24 13.38 9.81
C CYS A 15 3.94 14.74 10.44
N TYR A 16 4.67 15.80 10.08
CA TYR A 16 4.19 17.18 10.21
C TYR A 16 5.24 18.14 9.59
N LYS A 17 5.00 18.65 8.39
CA LYS A 17 5.62 19.93 7.98
C LYS A 17 4.56 20.88 7.43
N ARG A 18 3.62 21.27 8.29
CA ARG A 18 2.92 22.56 8.17
C ARG A 18 3.54 23.55 9.16
N ASN A 19 4.62 24.22 8.75
CA ASN A 19 5.05 25.46 9.41
C ASN A 19 4.58 26.64 8.54
N TRP A 20 3.31 27.03 8.68
CA TRP A 20 2.70 28.14 7.91
C TRP A 20 3.00 29.52 8.51
N LEU A 21 4.20 29.72 9.04
CA LEU A 21 4.59 31.03 9.55
C LEU A 21 6.01 31.33 9.07
N LEU A 22 6.11 32.44 8.32
CA LEU A 22 7.30 33.14 7.82
C LEU A 22 7.67 32.90 6.34
N SER A 23 6.86 33.45 5.44
CA SER A 23 7.35 34.31 4.34
C SER A 23 6.17 34.98 3.64
N TRP A 24 5.73 36.13 4.17
CA TRP A 24 4.97 37.09 3.38
C TRP A 24 5.97 37.77 2.44
N GLY A 25 6.02 37.33 1.18
CA GLY A 25 6.95 37.83 0.19
C GLY A 25 6.42 37.61 -1.22
N ILE A 26 5.58 38.56 -1.65
CA ILE A 26 5.20 38.93 -3.02
C ILE A 26 5.71 37.99 -4.13
N GLY A 27 4.78 37.23 -4.70
CA GLY A 27 5.00 36.43 -5.92
C GLY A 27 3.78 35.61 -6.26
N MET A 28 2.70 36.27 -6.72
CA MET A 28 1.55 35.59 -7.31
C MET A 28 1.97 34.96 -8.65
N MET A 29 2.56 33.77 -8.61
CA MET A 29 2.55 32.88 -9.77
C MET A 29 1.16 32.25 -9.82
N LEU A 30 0.37 32.68 -10.80
CA LEU A 30 -0.79 31.94 -11.27
C LEU A 30 -0.28 30.61 -11.86
N VAL A 31 -0.12 29.62 -11.00
CA VAL A 31 -0.17 28.22 -11.43
C VAL A 31 -1.65 27.93 -11.53
N SER A 32 -2.18 27.98 -12.76
CA SER A 32 -3.46 27.34 -13.06
C SER A 32 -3.27 25.83 -12.83
N ALA A 33 -3.52 25.39 -11.60
CA ALA A 33 -3.71 23.99 -11.32
C ALA A 33 -4.98 23.58 -12.05
N LEU A 34 -4.83 22.87 -13.16
CA LEU A 34 -5.83 21.89 -13.53
C LEU A 34 -5.69 20.79 -12.47
N ALA A 35 -6.22 21.04 -11.28
CA ALA A 35 -6.49 19.95 -10.36
C ALA A 35 -7.61 19.19 -11.07
N ASP A 36 -7.27 18.06 -11.69
CA ASP A 36 -8.28 17.10 -12.08
C ASP A 36 -9.13 16.85 -10.81
N ASP A 37 -10.45 17.04 -10.91
CA ASP A 37 -11.43 16.86 -9.84
C ASP A 37 -11.47 15.38 -9.42
N VAL A 38 -10.40 14.87 -8.79
CA VAL A 38 -10.36 13.54 -8.20
C VAL A 38 -11.09 13.63 -6.86
N PRO A 39 -12.22 12.90 -6.67
CA PRO A 39 -12.95 12.93 -5.42
C PRO A 39 -12.05 12.42 -4.28
N PRO A 40 -12.10 13.05 -3.09
CA PRO A 40 -11.31 12.59 -1.96
C PRO A 40 -11.76 11.19 -1.51
N VAL A 41 -10.80 10.28 -1.37
CA VAL A 41 -11.03 8.94 -0.83
C VAL A 41 -10.62 8.92 0.65
N PHE A 42 -11.54 8.53 1.51
CA PHE A 42 -11.26 8.33 2.94
C PHE A 42 -11.27 6.84 3.25
N LEU A 43 -10.10 6.31 3.62
CA LEU A 43 -9.94 4.92 4.00
C LEU A 43 -9.75 4.82 5.51
N PHE A 44 -10.50 3.92 6.14
CA PHE A 44 -10.40 3.61 7.56
C PHE A 44 -10.06 2.14 7.70
N GLY A 45 -9.14 1.82 8.60
CA GLY A 45 -8.69 0.46 8.80
C GLY A 45 -7.71 0.33 9.95
N ASP A 46 -6.90 -0.71 9.88
CA ASP A 46 -5.84 -1.06 10.82
C ASP A 46 -4.46 -0.98 10.13
N SER A 47 -3.50 -1.77 10.60
CA SER A 47 -2.15 -1.87 10.01
C SER A 47 -2.16 -2.23 8.52
N THR A 48 -3.17 -2.95 8.04
CA THR A 48 -3.29 -3.33 6.61
C THR A 48 -3.62 -2.16 5.69
N PHE A 49 -4.07 -1.03 6.26
CA PHE A 49 -4.35 0.23 5.56
C PHE A 49 -3.41 1.37 6.00
N ASP A 50 -2.43 1.08 6.87
CA ASP A 50 -1.53 2.10 7.39
C ASP A 50 -0.53 2.56 6.33
N VAL A 51 -0.63 3.83 5.96
CA VAL A 51 0.30 4.51 5.05
C VAL A 51 1.07 5.54 5.88
N GLU A 52 1.97 5.05 6.75
CA GLU A 52 2.82 5.88 7.61
C GLU A 52 2.09 6.63 8.74
N THR A 53 0.80 6.42 8.97
CA THR A 53 0.06 7.11 10.04
C THR A 53 0.63 6.74 11.42
N ASN A 54 0.98 5.47 11.62
CA ASN A 54 1.56 5.04 12.90
C ASN A 54 2.95 5.61 13.16
N ASP A 55 3.71 5.97 12.12
CA ASP A 55 5.02 6.58 12.32
C ASP A 55 4.90 8.00 12.91
N CYS A 56 3.76 8.64 12.68
CA CYS A 56 3.45 10.01 13.09
C CYS A 56 2.83 10.13 14.48
N ILE A 57 2.53 9.02 15.16
CA ILE A 57 1.91 9.00 16.49
C ILE A 57 2.73 8.16 17.49
N PRO A 58 2.58 8.38 18.81
CA PRO A 58 3.31 7.62 19.83
C PRO A 58 2.71 6.20 19.99
N THR A 59 3.05 5.31 19.07
CA THR A 59 2.67 3.89 19.08
C THR A 59 3.88 2.98 18.87
N ARG A 60 3.72 1.71 19.26
CA ARG A 60 4.69 0.63 18.96
C ARG A 60 4.37 -0.09 17.64
N ALA A 61 3.17 0.07 17.10
CA ALA A 61 2.75 -0.55 15.86
C ALA A 61 3.30 0.23 14.68
N LYS A 62 4.60 0.11 14.38
CA LYS A 62 5.24 0.76 13.23
C LYS A 62 5.71 -0.28 12.24
N ALA A 63 5.89 0.12 10.98
CA ALA A 63 6.46 -0.73 9.92
C ALA A 63 7.57 0.00 9.15
N ASN A 64 8.26 0.93 9.81
CA ASN A 64 9.37 1.71 9.26
C ASN A 64 10.75 1.05 9.48
N PHE A 65 10.77 -0.28 9.45
CA PHE A 65 11.97 -1.09 9.61
C PHE A 65 12.04 -2.19 8.53
N PRO A 66 13.26 -2.62 8.15
CA PRO A 66 13.43 -3.78 7.28
C PRO A 66 12.75 -5.03 7.87
N TYR A 67 12.09 -5.87 7.09
CA TYR A 67 12.07 -5.92 5.62
C TYR A 67 10.79 -5.34 4.99
N ASN A 68 10.01 -4.57 5.76
CA ASN A 68 8.85 -3.88 5.20
C ASN A 68 9.30 -2.91 4.11
N GLY A 69 8.55 -2.86 3.00
CA GLY A 69 8.92 -2.04 1.85
C GLY A 69 10.13 -2.53 1.04
N ILE A 70 10.56 -3.80 1.18
CA ILE A 70 11.66 -4.38 0.40
C ILE A 70 11.47 -4.24 -1.13
N ASP A 71 10.24 -4.16 -1.61
CA ASP A 71 9.89 -4.00 -3.03
C ASP A 71 9.84 -2.54 -3.49
N PHE A 72 9.94 -1.58 -2.57
CA PHE A 72 10.09 -0.19 -2.97
C PHE A 72 11.48 0.10 -3.53
N PRO A 73 11.63 1.19 -4.30
CA PRO A 73 12.94 1.66 -4.71
C PRO A 73 13.88 1.80 -3.50
N ASN A 74 15.03 1.14 -3.57
CA ASN A 74 16.03 1.05 -2.50
C ASN A 74 15.60 0.27 -1.24
N ALA A 75 14.56 -0.56 -1.32
CA ALA A 75 14.06 -1.37 -0.20
C ALA A 75 13.76 -0.53 1.05
N LEU A 76 13.20 0.67 0.84
CA LEU A 76 12.93 1.63 1.91
C LEU A 76 11.65 1.25 2.66
N ALA A 77 11.77 1.04 3.97
CA ALA A 77 10.60 0.86 4.83
C ALA A 77 9.86 2.20 5.02
N THR A 78 8.65 2.29 4.47
CA THR A 78 7.84 3.52 4.47
C THR A 78 6.70 3.50 5.50
N GLY A 79 6.71 2.60 6.47
CA GLY A 79 5.60 2.47 7.42
C GLY A 79 4.39 1.67 6.91
N ARG A 80 4.52 0.93 5.82
CA ARG A 80 3.50 -0.02 5.33
C ARG A 80 3.80 -1.42 5.84
N PHE A 81 2.82 -2.08 6.45
CA PHE A 81 2.93 -3.46 6.91
C PHE A 81 2.82 -4.45 5.74
N SER A 82 3.79 -4.42 4.83
CA SER A 82 3.89 -5.30 3.69
C SER A 82 5.29 -5.23 3.09
N ASN A 83 5.60 -6.11 2.15
CA ASN A 83 6.80 -5.99 1.32
C ASN A 83 6.81 -4.75 0.41
N GLY A 84 5.67 -4.09 0.19
CA GLY A 84 5.57 -2.88 -0.63
C GLY A 84 4.23 -2.16 -0.42
N TYR A 85 3.51 -1.88 -1.51
CA TYR A 85 2.17 -1.28 -1.45
C TYR A 85 1.19 -2.16 -0.66
N ASN A 86 0.33 -1.55 0.14
CA ASN A 86 -0.69 -2.25 0.93
C ASN A 86 -2.10 -2.02 0.35
N ASN A 87 -3.14 -2.46 1.06
CA ASN A 87 -4.52 -2.33 0.60
C ASN A 87 -4.93 -0.89 0.30
N ALA A 88 -4.44 0.08 1.08
CA ALA A 88 -4.79 1.49 0.87
C ALA A 88 -4.23 2.01 -0.45
N ASP A 89 -2.96 1.70 -0.73
CA ASP A 89 -2.30 2.10 -1.98
C ASP A 89 -2.95 1.46 -3.20
N GLU A 90 -3.23 0.16 -3.12
CA GLU A 90 -3.77 -0.61 -4.23
C GLU A 90 -5.22 -0.18 -4.56
N ILE A 91 -6.03 0.15 -3.54
CA ILE A 91 -7.38 0.67 -3.76
C ILE A 91 -7.34 2.03 -4.46
N VAL A 92 -6.47 2.94 -4.04
CA VAL A 92 -6.35 4.27 -4.67
C VAL A 92 -5.70 4.19 -6.05
N SER A 93 -4.84 3.20 -6.29
CA SER A 93 -4.20 2.98 -7.60
C SER A 93 -5.12 2.29 -8.61
N SER A 94 -6.24 1.70 -8.15
CA SER A 94 -7.07 0.81 -8.96
C SER A 94 -8.03 1.49 -9.95
N ASP A 95 -7.71 2.69 -10.44
CA ASP A 95 -8.51 3.58 -11.30
C ASP A 95 -8.84 3.04 -12.73
N GLY A 96 -8.91 1.72 -12.94
CA GLY A 96 -9.58 1.14 -14.09
C GLY A 96 -8.68 0.59 -15.20
N ILE A 97 -7.37 0.41 -14.98
CA ILE A 97 -6.49 -0.33 -15.92
C ILE A 97 -6.27 -1.76 -15.43
N PHE A 98 -7.32 -2.58 -15.33
CA PHE A 98 -7.15 -4.02 -15.14
C PHE A 98 -8.08 -4.82 -16.05
N ASN A 99 -7.66 -4.96 -17.30
CA ASN A 99 -7.99 -6.13 -18.12
C ASN A 99 -6.99 -7.23 -17.77
N LEU A 100 -7.18 -7.93 -16.65
CA LEU A 100 -6.50 -9.20 -16.46
C LEU A 100 -7.39 -10.15 -15.67
N MET A 101 -7.59 -11.33 -16.25
CA MET A 101 -8.34 -12.43 -15.67
C MET A 101 -7.94 -12.69 -14.23
N LEU A 102 -8.95 -13.05 -13.42
CA LEU A 102 -8.87 -13.65 -12.09
C LEU A 102 -8.06 -14.97 -12.12
N GLN A 103 -6.76 -14.88 -12.36
CA GLN A 103 -5.79 -15.88 -11.93
C GLN A 103 -5.12 -15.32 -10.69
N LEU A 104 -5.53 -15.86 -9.54
CA LEU A 104 -4.80 -15.71 -8.29
C LEU A 104 -3.65 -16.72 -8.38
N ASP A 105 -2.48 -16.29 -8.84
CA ASP A 105 -1.28 -17.14 -8.88
C ASP A 105 -0.64 -17.29 -7.48
N ILE A 106 -1.45 -17.20 -6.43
CA ILE A 106 -1.04 -17.42 -5.04
C ILE A 106 -1.09 -18.93 -4.81
N THR A 107 0.08 -19.52 -4.60
CA THR A 107 0.24 -20.97 -4.39
C THR A 107 0.54 -21.30 -2.92
N ASN A 108 1.07 -20.35 -2.15
CA ASN A 108 1.33 -20.52 -0.72
C ASN A 108 0.38 -19.66 0.11
N ILE A 109 -0.55 -20.33 0.80
CA ILE A 109 -1.56 -19.73 1.69
C ILE A 109 -1.36 -20.12 3.16
N GLU A 110 -0.36 -20.94 3.45
CA GLU A 110 -0.14 -21.53 4.77
C GLU A 110 1.04 -20.88 5.48
N GLU A 111 2.07 -20.47 4.74
CA GLU A 111 3.30 -19.91 5.28
C GLU A 111 3.39 -18.39 5.03
N ALA A 112 4.04 -17.69 5.96
CA ALA A 112 4.40 -16.29 5.75
C ALA A 112 5.66 -16.16 4.88
N CYS A 113 5.76 -15.10 4.08
CA CYS A 113 6.96 -14.89 3.28
C CYS A 113 8.16 -14.41 4.11
N SER A 114 7.93 -13.65 5.18
CA SER A 114 8.95 -13.07 6.06
C SER A 114 8.62 -13.38 7.52
N GLY A 115 9.50 -14.14 8.16
CA GLY A 115 9.38 -14.49 9.57
C GLY A 115 10.32 -15.63 9.92
N GLN A 116 9.94 -16.43 10.92
CA GLN A 116 10.70 -17.61 11.34
C GLN A 116 9.81 -18.67 12.00
N GLY A 117 10.41 -19.81 12.32
CA GLY A 117 9.76 -20.93 13.02
C GLY A 117 8.69 -21.62 12.18
N THR A 118 7.68 -22.15 12.85
CA THR A 118 6.60 -22.93 12.22
C THR A 118 5.83 -22.07 11.21
N LEU A 119 5.67 -22.59 9.98
CA LEU A 119 5.04 -21.87 8.85
C LEU A 119 5.65 -20.49 8.57
N ASN A 120 6.90 -20.27 8.99
CA ASN A 120 7.56 -18.97 8.92
C ASN A 120 6.82 -17.84 9.66
N ALA A 121 5.95 -18.17 10.60
CA ALA A 121 5.03 -17.24 11.24
C ALA A 121 5.03 -17.34 12.78
N GLU A 122 5.98 -18.06 13.38
CA GLU A 122 6.05 -18.21 14.83
C GLU A 122 6.64 -16.96 15.51
N GLU A 123 7.57 -16.29 14.83
CA GLU A 123 8.23 -15.08 15.30
C GLU A 123 8.07 -13.92 14.29
N PRO A 124 7.93 -12.67 14.77
CA PRO A 124 7.85 -11.49 13.91
C PRO A 124 9.08 -11.31 13.01
N CYS A 125 8.86 -10.72 11.82
CA CYS A 125 9.88 -10.45 10.80
C CYS A 125 11.01 -9.48 11.21
N PHE A 126 10.96 -8.93 12.43
CA PHE A 126 11.91 -7.96 12.97
C PHE A 126 12.67 -8.44 14.22
N VAL A 127 12.38 -9.66 14.71
CA VAL A 127 13.04 -10.16 15.94
C VAL A 127 14.52 -10.43 15.70
N ASP A 128 14.89 -10.85 14.49
CA ASP A 128 16.26 -11.06 14.07
C ASP A 128 16.59 -10.25 12.81
N ASP A 129 17.79 -9.69 12.73
CA ASP A 129 18.32 -8.92 11.59
C ASP A 129 18.42 -9.73 10.28
N SER A 130 17.88 -10.96 10.23
CA SER A 130 17.89 -11.87 9.08
C SER A 130 16.71 -12.88 9.19
N PRO A 131 15.46 -12.46 8.94
CA PRO A 131 14.31 -13.35 8.86
C PRO A 131 14.47 -14.31 7.67
N ASN A 132 13.79 -15.44 7.73
CA ASN A 132 13.67 -16.31 6.58
C ASN A 132 12.71 -15.67 5.57
N LEU A 133 13.24 -15.34 4.38
CA LEU A 133 12.51 -14.70 3.30
C LEU A 133 12.17 -15.72 2.21
N CYS A 134 10.93 -15.70 1.74
CA CYS A 134 10.48 -16.54 0.64
C CYS A 134 11.17 -16.16 -0.69
N PRO A 135 11.35 -17.13 -1.61
CA PRO A 135 12.04 -16.89 -2.87
C PRO A 135 11.21 -16.03 -3.85
N ASN A 136 9.89 -16.13 -3.81
CA ASN A 136 8.99 -15.37 -4.68
C ASN A 136 7.77 -14.84 -3.91
N ARG A 137 7.77 -13.53 -3.64
CA ARG A 137 6.67 -12.82 -2.94
C ARG A 137 5.35 -12.84 -3.72
N GLY A 138 5.39 -13.04 -5.04
CA GLY A 138 4.20 -13.12 -5.89
C GLY A 138 3.40 -14.43 -5.76
N GLU A 139 3.90 -15.39 -4.98
CA GLU A 139 3.24 -16.69 -4.78
C GLU A 139 2.62 -16.82 -3.37
N TYR A 140 2.91 -15.88 -2.48
CA TYR A 140 2.52 -15.94 -1.06
C TYR A 140 1.33 -15.02 -0.77
N LEU A 141 0.35 -15.54 -0.03
CA LEU A 141 -0.75 -14.75 0.49
C LEU A 141 -0.26 -13.77 1.57
N PHE A 142 0.58 -14.26 2.47
CA PHE A 142 1.01 -13.54 3.66
C PHE A 142 2.45 -13.05 3.53
N TRP A 143 2.67 -11.77 3.84
CA TRP A 143 3.99 -11.17 4.01
C TRP A 143 4.61 -11.58 5.33
N ASP A 144 3.91 -11.39 6.44
CA ASP A 144 4.33 -11.81 7.78
C ASP A 144 3.18 -12.60 8.45
N LEU A 145 3.26 -12.85 9.76
CA LEU A 145 2.24 -13.59 10.51
C LEU A 145 0.82 -12.98 10.40
N PHE A 146 0.67 -11.71 10.03
CA PHE A 146 -0.63 -11.01 10.04
C PHE A 146 -0.99 -10.39 8.69
N HIS A 147 -0.01 -9.89 7.96
CA HIS A 147 -0.23 -8.96 6.87
C HIS A 147 -0.05 -9.62 5.50
N PRO A 148 -0.81 -9.20 4.49
CA PRO A 148 -0.70 -9.73 3.13
C PRO A 148 0.54 -9.22 2.39
N THR A 149 0.97 -9.98 1.39
CA THR A 149 1.96 -9.48 0.43
C THR A 149 1.37 -8.39 -0.45
N GLN A 150 2.21 -7.51 -1.01
CA GLN A 150 1.76 -6.53 -2.01
C GLN A 150 0.97 -7.21 -3.15
N TYR A 151 1.45 -8.36 -3.63
CA TYR A 151 0.77 -9.11 -4.68
C TYR A 151 -0.63 -9.56 -4.27
N ALA A 152 -0.78 -10.07 -3.05
CA ALA A 152 -2.09 -10.43 -2.51
C ALA A 152 -3.00 -9.20 -2.38
N THR A 153 -2.50 -8.08 -1.87
CA THR A 153 -3.28 -6.83 -1.75
C THR A 153 -3.72 -6.30 -3.11
N HIS A 154 -2.86 -6.40 -4.13
CA HIS A 154 -3.17 -6.01 -5.49
C HIS A 154 -4.34 -6.83 -6.05
N LYS A 155 -4.27 -8.17 -5.92
CA LYS A 155 -5.34 -9.05 -6.38
C LYS A 155 -6.65 -8.83 -5.62
N ALA A 156 -6.57 -8.56 -4.32
CA ALA A 156 -7.72 -8.19 -3.51
C ALA A 156 -8.35 -6.88 -4.00
N ALA A 157 -7.55 -5.84 -4.22
CA ALA A 157 -8.03 -4.55 -4.71
C ALA A 157 -8.70 -4.66 -6.09
N VAL A 158 -8.09 -5.38 -7.04
CA VAL A 158 -8.69 -5.63 -8.36
C VAL A 158 -10.04 -6.36 -8.21
N THR A 159 -10.12 -7.34 -7.32
CA THR A 159 -11.36 -8.08 -7.04
C THR A 159 -12.41 -7.17 -6.39
N LEU A 160 -12.04 -6.29 -5.47
CA LEU A 160 -12.95 -5.31 -4.87
C LEU A 160 -13.44 -4.26 -5.87
N PHE A 161 -12.64 -3.92 -6.88
CA PHE A 161 -12.98 -2.88 -7.85
C PHE A 161 -13.81 -3.39 -9.02
N THR A 162 -13.54 -4.64 -9.46
CA THR A 162 -14.13 -5.21 -10.69
C THR A 162 -14.97 -6.46 -10.46
N GLY A 163 -14.85 -7.08 -9.28
CA GLY A 163 -15.50 -8.34 -8.95
C GLY A 163 -17.02 -8.24 -8.92
N GLY A 164 -17.65 -9.41 -9.07
CA GLY A 164 -19.09 -9.57 -8.97
C GLY A 164 -19.59 -9.72 -7.53
N PRO A 165 -20.92 -9.94 -7.36
CA PRO A 165 -21.58 -10.03 -6.05
C PRO A 165 -21.12 -11.20 -5.17
N THR A 166 -20.32 -12.13 -5.70
CA THR A 166 -19.65 -13.17 -4.90
C THR A 166 -18.61 -12.58 -3.95
N PHE A 167 -17.95 -11.48 -4.34
CA PHE A 167 -16.83 -10.90 -3.59
C PHE A 167 -17.18 -9.58 -2.91
N VAL A 168 -18.07 -8.79 -3.50
CA VAL A 168 -18.42 -7.47 -3.00
C VAL A 168 -19.88 -7.15 -3.30
N VAL A 169 -20.62 -6.75 -2.26
CA VAL A 169 -22.04 -6.40 -2.33
C VAL A 169 -22.29 -5.09 -1.59
N PRO A 170 -23.30 -4.29 -1.97
CA PRO A 170 -24.25 -4.51 -3.07
C PRO A 170 -23.69 -4.19 -4.47
N MET A 171 -22.56 -3.48 -4.54
CA MET A 171 -21.87 -3.12 -5.78
C MET A 171 -20.36 -2.99 -5.51
N ASN A 172 -19.53 -3.22 -6.52
CA ASN A 172 -18.07 -3.12 -6.41
C ASN A 172 -17.59 -1.66 -6.35
N LEU A 173 -16.32 -1.43 -5.98
CA LEU A 173 -15.79 -0.07 -5.81
C LEU A 173 -15.81 0.74 -7.11
N GLY A 174 -15.60 0.10 -8.28
CA GLY A 174 -15.70 0.78 -9.57
C GLY A 174 -17.14 1.18 -9.95
N GLN A 175 -18.15 0.43 -9.49
CA GLN A 175 -19.56 0.84 -9.58
C GLN A 175 -19.88 1.97 -8.61
N LEU A 176 -19.40 1.88 -7.36
CA LEU A 176 -19.58 2.92 -6.34
C LEU A 176 -18.95 4.26 -6.78
N ALA A 177 -17.72 4.23 -7.28
CA ALA A 177 -17.01 5.42 -7.77
C ALA A 177 -17.79 6.10 -8.90
N ARG A 178 -18.28 5.34 -9.89
CA ARG A 178 -19.09 5.87 -10.99
C ARG A 178 -20.47 6.36 -10.56
N ALA A 179 -21.04 5.80 -9.49
CA ALA A 179 -22.33 6.26 -8.94
C ALA A 179 -22.21 7.53 -8.09
N SER A 180 -20.99 7.89 -7.69
CA SER A 180 -20.70 9.05 -6.81
C SER A 180 -20.14 10.26 -7.56
N ALA A 181 -19.89 10.12 -8.87
CA ALA A 181 -19.47 11.17 -9.79
C ALA A 181 -20.69 11.84 -10.46
#